data_AF-A0A2T5CHB8-F1
#
_entry.id   AF-A0A2T5CHB8-F1
#
_cell.length_a   1.000
_cell.length_b   1.000
_cell.length_c   1.000
_cell.angle_alpha   90.00
_cell.angle_beta   90.00
_cell.angle_gamma   90.00
#
_symmetry.space_group_name_H-M   'P 1'
#
loop_
_entity.id
_entity.type
_entity.pdbx_description
1 polymer ?
#
loop_
_entity_poly.entity_id
_entity_poly.type
_entity_poly.pdbx_seq_one_letter_code
_entity_poly.pdbx_strand_id
1 'polypeptide(L)'
;MTDVFAFLDRQINDLLRVDVGFSTLPAARRRPVSAETLEGYRTRHGLLTSFQDITERLFTASLKGEADPLIARLIVNEQPDQHGWARHRAVHEQAEQAGRRIRPTFFRTDEVVPGKISEIQCPGSLWCVCEQLDGLYRRFPDRFGGTPPSSLSPAQGFAQDLRAHLHALLGVEPVIHHLLDNASVQAGMRFFLQRTRAHGVKYYGYDKGVTPGDCNFIRAHDFPSLLNENFYRGRFASWMVKELEYDLPPSVVFDEKVPLVLPFWEKTRAQYPDAVRDIFPYTTLVTPDRFQLEDGSRVTLEEFFRLPRGERQYFLKYAGSDISRNWGSKAVYSAAALTRGMIDQLQAEILDGFARNQYWILQKGYSRKETVTYLERDGEAREVEATAKFSGFYGPSGLIAILNMHRPFYKVHGSERTIVSLS
;
A
#
# COMPACT_ATOMS: atom_id res chain seq x y z
N MET A 1 -0.45 -1.52 36.63
CA MET A 1 -0.14 -1.98 35.26
C MET A 1 -1.08 -1.39 34.19
N THR A 2 -2.00 -0.50 34.57
CA THR A 2 -3.22 -0.09 33.83
C THR A 2 -3.08 1.09 32.83
N ASP A 3 -1.90 1.39 32.27
CA ASP A 3 -1.66 2.70 31.59
C ASP A 3 -1.32 2.64 30.08
N VAL A 4 -1.11 1.47 29.45
CA VAL A 4 -0.73 1.44 28.02
C VAL A 4 -1.92 1.68 27.10
N PHE A 5 -2.98 0.86 27.21
CA PHE A 5 -4.18 1.04 26.39
C PHE A 5 -4.90 2.35 26.72
N ALA A 6 -4.97 2.73 28.00
CA ALA A 6 -5.52 4.03 28.40
C ALA A 6 -4.74 5.21 27.78
N PHE A 7 -3.41 5.11 27.65
CA PHE A 7 -2.62 6.12 26.94
C PHE A 7 -2.90 6.12 25.43
N LEU A 8 -2.86 4.94 24.78
CA LEU A 8 -3.10 4.80 23.33
C LEU A 8 -4.52 5.24 22.94
N ASP A 9 -5.52 4.87 23.74
CA ASP A 9 -6.93 5.23 23.54
C ASP A 9 -7.10 6.75 23.69
N ARG A 10 -6.53 7.36 24.75
CA ARG A 10 -6.56 8.84 24.95
C ARG A 10 -5.93 9.61 23.80
N GLN A 11 -4.84 9.13 23.20
CA GLN A 11 -4.21 9.84 22.07
C GLN A 11 -5.20 10.15 20.94
N ILE A 12 -6.04 9.18 20.58
CA ILE A 12 -7.05 9.35 19.52
C ILE A 12 -8.36 9.94 20.05
N ASN A 13 -8.84 9.43 21.18
CA ASN A 13 -10.15 9.81 21.73
C ASN A 13 -10.16 11.28 22.17
N ASP A 14 -9.13 11.76 22.87
CA ASP A 14 -9.09 13.14 23.36
C ASP A 14 -8.91 14.12 22.20
N LEU A 15 -8.07 13.78 21.23
CA LEU A 15 -7.76 14.65 20.08
C LEU A 15 -8.95 14.79 19.13
N LEU A 16 -9.69 13.71 18.89
CA LEU A 16 -10.82 13.70 17.97
C LEU A 16 -12.18 13.86 18.65
N ARG A 17 -12.25 13.79 19.98
CA ARG A 17 -13.48 13.75 20.78
C ARG A 17 -14.42 12.62 20.36
N VAL A 18 -13.86 11.41 20.29
CA VAL A 18 -14.57 10.17 19.90
C VAL A 18 -14.27 9.06 20.91
N ASP A 19 -14.98 7.94 20.81
CA ASP A 19 -14.71 6.73 21.60
C ASP A 19 -14.45 5.54 20.66
N VAL A 20 -13.24 5.47 20.11
CA VAL A 20 -12.82 4.43 19.16
C VAL A 20 -11.62 3.64 19.71
N GLY A 21 -10.69 4.33 20.35
CA GLY A 21 -9.49 3.75 20.93
C GLY A 21 -8.51 3.15 19.91
N PHE A 22 -7.50 2.47 20.44
CA PHE A 22 -6.48 1.73 19.71
C PHE A 22 -6.97 0.31 19.40
N SER A 23 -7.02 -0.03 18.12
CA SER A 23 -7.68 -1.24 17.63
C SER A 23 -6.73 -2.40 17.34
N THR A 24 -5.51 -2.39 17.87
CA THR A 24 -4.52 -3.47 17.66
C THR A 24 -3.81 -3.81 18.98
N LEU A 25 -2.90 -4.79 18.96
CA LEU A 25 -2.16 -5.22 20.15
C LEU A 25 -0.73 -4.65 20.08
N PRO A 26 -0.28 -3.81 21.03
CA PRO A 26 1.11 -3.37 21.01
C PRO A 26 2.02 -4.52 21.46
N ALA A 27 3.15 -4.71 20.77
CA ALA A 27 4.20 -5.60 21.26
C ALA A 27 4.70 -5.12 22.63
N ALA A 28 5.11 -6.06 23.49
CA ALA A 28 5.57 -5.75 24.84
C ALA A 28 6.89 -4.95 24.86
N ARG A 29 7.64 -4.97 23.75
CA ARG A 29 8.85 -4.18 23.53
C ARG A 29 8.87 -3.61 22.11
N ARG A 30 9.62 -2.52 21.92
CA ARG A 30 10.01 -2.05 20.59
C ARG A 30 10.77 -3.15 19.88
N ARG A 31 10.62 -3.20 18.56
CA ARG A 31 11.28 -4.19 17.72
C ARG A 31 12.21 -3.51 16.72
N PRO A 32 13.45 -3.22 17.10
CA PRO A 32 14.42 -2.68 16.17
C PRO A 32 14.68 -3.68 15.05
N VAL A 33 14.79 -3.19 13.81
CA VAL A 33 15.37 -3.97 12.70
C VAL A 33 16.89 -3.90 12.75
N SER A 34 17.58 -4.88 12.17
CA SER A 34 19.04 -4.81 12.02
C SER A 34 19.44 -3.63 11.13
N ALA A 35 20.64 -3.09 11.32
CA ALA A 35 21.17 -2.01 10.49
C ALA A 35 21.15 -2.36 8.99
N GLU A 36 21.49 -3.60 8.65
CA GLU A 36 21.41 -4.14 7.29
C GLU A 36 19.97 -4.12 6.75
N THR A 37 18.97 -4.54 7.55
CA THR A 37 17.56 -4.49 7.12
C THR A 37 17.11 -3.05 6.90
N LEU A 38 17.46 -2.12 7.81
CA LEU A 38 17.13 -0.70 7.68
C LEU A 38 17.75 -0.09 6.41
N GLU A 39 19.02 -0.39 6.14
CA GLU A 39 19.69 0.08 4.92
C GLU A 39 19.07 -0.55 3.66
N GLY A 40 18.66 -1.80 3.75
CA GLY A 40 17.85 -2.45 2.72
C GLY A 40 16.56 -1.66 2.41
N TYR A 41 15.83 -1.20 3.42
CA TYR A 41 14.63 -0.39 3.20
C TYR A 41 14.93 0.95 2.50
N ARG A 42 16.04 1.60 2.88
CA ARG A 42 16.47 2.88 2.28
C ARG A 42 16.88 2.72 0.83
N THR A 43 17.75 1.76 0.54
CA THR A 43 18.23 1.45 -0.82
C THR A 43 17.10 0.99 -1.74
N ARG A 44 16.13 0.21 -1.23
CA ARG A 44 14.94 -0.20 -2.01
C ARG A 44 14.09 0.96 -2.49
N HIS A 45 14.17 2.16 -1.89
CA HIS A 45 13.43 3.32 -2.38
C HIS A 45 13.74 3.61 -3.86
N GLY A 46 15.03 3.62 -4.24
CA GLY A 46 15.43 3.85 -5.64
C GLY A 46 15.01 2.72 -6.59
N LEU A 47 14.96 1.48 -6.11
CA LEU A 47 14.45 0.33 -6.89
C LEU A 47 12.94 0.40 -7.09
N LEU A 48 12.20 0.89 -6.09
CA LEU A 48 10.76 1.13 -6.17
C LEU A 48 10.43 2.25 -7.14
N THR A 49 11.20 3.35 -7.12
CA THR A 49 11.09 4.38 -8.15
C THR A 49 11.35 3.76 -9.52
N SER A 50 12.47 3.04 -9.71
CA SER A 50 12.77 2.38 -10.99
C SER A 50 11.64 1.45 -11.49
N PHE A 51 11.03 0.67 -10.58
CA PHE A 51 9.84 -0.13 -10.88
C PHE A 51 8.67 0.71 -11.38
N GLN A 52 8.35 1.82 -10.70
CA GLN A 52 7.29 2.74 -11.10
C GLN A 52 7.59 3.36 -12.48
N ASP A 53 8.81 3.81 -12.74
CA ASP A 53 9.24 4.40 -14.01
C ASP A 53 9.06 3.43 -15.19
N ILE A 54 9.53 2.19 -15.02
CA ILE A 54 9.44 1.16 -16.06
C ILE A 54 7.97 0.80 -16.31
N THR A 55 7.19 0.66 -15.24
CA THR A 55 5.75 0.31 -15.32
C THR A 55 4.94 1.40 -16.00
N GLU A 56 5.14 2.66 -15.60
CA GLU A 56 4.52 3.83 -16.23
C GLU A 56 4.85 3.87 -17.73
N ARG A 57 6.14 3.79 -18.09
CA ARG A 57 6.60 3.80 -19.48
C ARG A 57 5.99 2.68 -20.32
N LEU A 58 5.94 1.45 -19.79
CA LEU A 58 5.34 0.30 -20.48
C LEU A 58 3.84 0.48 -20.67
N PHE A 59 3.15 0.99 -19.66
CA PHE A 59 1.73 1.27 -19.73
C PHE A 59 1.42 2.37 -20.76
N THR A 60 2.16 3.48 -20.74
CA THR A 60 2.03 4.56 -21.72
C THR A 60 2.31 4.07 -23.15
N ALA A 61 3.38 3.31 -23.37
CA ALA A 61 3.71 2.74 -24.68
C ALA A 61 2.59 1.80 -25.17
N SER A 62 2.02 0.99 -24.28
CA SER A 62 0.88 0.12 -24.59
C SER A 62 -0.37 0.92 -24.99
N LEU A 63 -0.69 2.01 -24.28
CA LEU A 63 -1.80 2.92 -24.60
C LEU A 63 -1.65 3.57 -25.99
N LYS A 64 -0.41 3.86 -26.39
CA LYS A 64 -0.05 4.45 -27.70
C LYS A 64 0.03 3.43 -28.84
N GLY A 65 -0.01 2.12 -28.54
CA GLY A 65 0.18 1.06 -29.53
C GLY A 65 1.64 0.78 -29.90
N GLU A 66 2.58 1.26 -29.07
CA GLU A 66 4.04 1.08 -29.24
C GLU A 66 4.57 -0.15 -28.49
N ALA A 67 3.76 -0.74 -27.61
CA ALA A 67 4.02 -1.99 -26.91
C ALA A 67 2.78 -2.90 -26.94
N ASP A 68 2.89 -4.12 -26.40
CA ASP A 68 1.78 -5.08 -26.40
C ASP A 68 0.52 -4.46 -25.74
N PRO A 69 -0.62 -4.38 -26.44
CA PRO A 69 -1.83 -3.73 -25.93
C PRO A 69 -2.41 -4.44 -24.70
N LEU A 70 -2.06 -5.70 -24.45
CA LEU A 70 -2.50 -6.43 -23.26
C LEU A 70 -1.95 -5.81 -21.98
N ILE A 71 -0.79 -5.15 -21.99
CA ILE A 71 -0.26 -4.46 -20.79
C ILE A 71 -1.29 -3.45 -20.28
N ALA A 72 -1.75 -2.54 -21.15
CA ALA A 72 -2.74 -1.55 -20.75
C ALA A 72 -4.12 -2.18 -20.52
N ARG A 73 -4.55 -3.17 -21.30
CA ARG A 73 -5.84 -3.85 -21.06
C ARG A 73 -5.92 -4.54 -19.71
N LEU A 74 -4.80 -5.11 -19.24
CA LEU A 74 -4.73 -5.73 -17.93
C LEU A 74 -4.83 -4.71 -16.79
N ILE A 75 -4.32 -3.49 -16.98
CA ILE A 75 -4.27 -2.43 -15.95
C ILE A 75 -5.54 -1.57 -15.94
N VAL A 76 -6.15 -1.29 -17.09
CA VAL A 76 -7.44 -0.55 -17.10
C VAL A 76 -8.63 -1.49 -16.93
N ASN A 77 -8.40 -2.67 -16.36
CA ASN A 77 -9.40 -3.71 -16.32
C ASN A 77 -10.56 -3.32 -15.39
N GLU A 78 -11.77 -3.73 -15.76
CA GLU A 78 -13.00 -3.42 -15.03
C GLU A 78 -13.32 -1.91 -14.90
N GLN A 79 -12.50 -1.02 -15.47
CA GLN A 79 -12.83 0.38 -15.56
C GLN A 79 -14.00 0.57 -16.53
N PRO A 80 -15.02 1.38 -16.19
CA PRO A 80 -16.07 1.73 -17.14
C PRO A 80 -15.45 2.49 -18.32
N ASP A 81 -16.07 2.45 -19.51
CA ASP A 81 -15.49 3.02 -20.74
C ASP A 81 -15.00 4.48 -20.59
N GLN A 82 -15.75 5.30 -19.84
CA GLN A 82 -15.43 6.69 -19.51
C GLN A 82 -14.18 6.87 -18.62
N HIS A 83 -13.72 5.81 -17.96
CA HIS A 83 -12.53 5.75 -17.11
C HIS A 83 -11.47 4.75 -17.60
N GLY A 84 -11.75 4.00 -18.66
CA GLY A 84 -10.87 2.99 -19.23
C GLY A 84 -9.77 3.55 -20.14
N TRP A 85 -9.53 2.85 -21.25
CA TRP A 85 -8.39 3.08 -22.14
C TRP A 85 -8.27 4.52 -22.65
N ALA A 86 -9.34 5.08 -23.21
CA ALA A 86 -9.31 6.40 -23.86
C ALA A 86 -8.94 7.52 -22.89
N ARG A 87 -9.48 7.46 -21.66
CA ARG A 87 -9.14 8.41 -20.59
C ARG A 87 -7.67 8.29 -20.23
N HIS A 88 -7.21 7.07 -19.95
CA HIS A 88 -5.83 6.85 -19.54
C HIS A 88 -4.83 7.30 -20.60
N ARG A 89 -5.12 7.02 -21.88
CA ARG A 89 -4.33 7.54 -23.00
C ARG A 89 -4.25 9.07 -22.97
N ALA A 90 -5.39 9.76 -22.88
CA ALA A 90 -5.43 11.22 -22.85
C ALA A 90 -4.68 11.81 -21.64
N VAL A 91 -4.85 11.24 -20.45
CA VAL A 91 -4.16 11.68 -19.22
C VAL A 91 -2.66 11.51 -19.36
N HIS A 92 -2.19 10.36 -19.86
CA HIS A 92 -0.76 10.07 -20.01
C HIS A 92 -0.11 10.94 -21.10
N GLU A 93 -0.78 11.15 -22.23
CA GLU A 93 -0.29 12.06 -23.29
C GLU A 93 -0.17 13.50 -22.78
N GLN A 94 -1.18 13.98 -22.04
CA GLN A 94 -1.15 15.31 -21.43
C GLN A 94 -0.04 15.42 -20.38
N ALA A 95 0.08 14.43 -19.48
CA ALA A 95 1.12 14.40 -18.46
C ALA A 95 2.52 14.49 -19.08
N GLU A 96 2.78 13.71 -20.13
CA GLU A 96 4.05 13.75 -20.87
C GLU A 96 4.32 15.14 -21.47
N GLN A 97 3.34 15.74 -22.14
CA GLN A 97 3.46 17.10 -22.72
C GLN A 97 3.76 18.16 -21.65
N ALA A 98 3.17 18.03 -20.46
CA ALA A 98 3.40 18.93 -19.35
C ALA A 98 4.67 18.59 -18.53
N GLY A 99 5.38 17.51 -18.86
CA GLY A 99 6.51 17.01 -18.09
C GLY A 99 6.12 16.61 -16.66
N ARG A 100 4.93 16.05 -16.48
CA ARG A 100 4.42 15.47 -15.24
C ARG A 100 4.73 13.98 -15.20
N ARG A 101 4.96 13.45 -14.00
CA ARG A 101 5.12 12.02 -13.76
C ARG A 101 3.87 11.46 -13.12
N ILE A 102 3.46 10.27 -13.52
CA ILE A 102 2.31 9.54 -12.98
C ILE A 102 2.86 8.54 -11.98
N ARG A 103 3.15 8.99 -10.75
CA ARG A 103 3.69 8.12 -9.69
C ARG A 103 3.12 8.47 -8.33
N PRO A 104 2.98 7.49 -7.43
CA PRO A 104 2.70 7.72 -6.02
C PRO A 104 3.72 8.66 -5.38
N THR A 105 3.26 9.65 -4.62
CA THR A 105 4.15 10.53 -3.82
C THR A 105 4.49 9.88 -2.48
N PHE A 106 3.48 9.45 -1.73
CA PHE A 106 3.60 8.67 -0.50
C PHE A 106 2.94 7.32 -0.67
N PHE A 107 3.63 6.28 -0.22
CA PHE A 107 3.11 4.92 -0.33
C PHE A 107 3.64 4.05 0.80
N ARG A 108 3.03 2.87 0.94
CA ARG A 108 3.45 1.83 1.86
C ARG A 108 3.77 0.57 1.09
N THR A 109 4.87 -0.08 1.41
CA THR A 109 5.16 -1.44 0.96
C THR A 109 4.77 -2.42 2.06
N ASP A 110 4.26 -3.60 1.69
CA ASP A 110 4.04 -4.71 2.62
C ASP A 110 5.02 -5.83 2.28
N GLU A 111 6.05 -5.98 3.10
CA GLU A 111 7.11 -6.99 2.95
C GLU A 111 6.79 -8.24 3.80
N VAL A 112 6.63 -9.40 3.15
CA VAL A 112 6.33 -10.69 3.81
C VAL A 112 7.55 -11.28 4.52
N VAL A 113 8.73 -10.94 3.99
CA VAL A 113 10.02 -11.01 4.65
C VAL A 113 10.80 -9.77 4.19
N PRO A 114 11.75 -9.23 4.99
CA PRO A 114 12.52 -8.07 4.57
C PRO A 114 13.15 -8.29 3.20
N GLY A 115 12.94 -7.35 2.28
CA GLY A 115 13.37 -7.41 0.89
C GLY A 115 12.40 -8.08 -0.09
N LYS A 116 11.26 -8.62 0.35
CA LYS A 116 10.24 -9.23 -0.53
C LYS A 116 8.88 -8.53 -0.39
N ILE A 117 8.65 -7.56 -1.26
CA ILE A 117 7.46 -6.70 -1.31
C ILE A 117 6.30 -7.46 -1.97
N SER A 118 5.26 -7.74 -1.18
CA SER A 118 4.07 -8.47 -1.66
C SER A 118 2.97 -7.56 -2.19
N GLU A 119 3.00 -6.27 -1.82
CA GLU A 119 2.02 -5.26 -2.16
C GLU A 119 2.62 -3.85 -1.98
N ILE A 120 2.20 -2.91 -2.83
CA ILE A 120 2.45 -1.47 -2.71
C ILE A 120 1.08 -0.79 -2.63
N GLN A 121 0.89 0.12 -1.68
CA GLN A 121 -0.39 0.81 -1.46
C GLN A 121 -0.18 2.31 -1.42
N CYS A 122 -0.98 3.06 -2.19
CA CYS A 122 -0.95 4.51 -2.23
C CYS A 122 -2.36 5.09 -2.00
N PRO A 123 -2.55 5.87 -0.93
CA PRO A 123 -1.76 5.92 0.29
C PRO A 123 -1.96 4.63 1.09
N GLY A 124 -0.88 4.12 1.67
CA GLY A 124 -0.98 3.03 2.62
C GLY A 124 -1.79 3.41 3.86
N SER A 125 -2.56 2.47 4.40
CA SER A 125 -3.19 2.62 5.72
C SER A 125 -2.18 2.46 6.88
N LEU A 126 -2.61 2.67 8.12
CA LEU A 126 -1.85 2.45 9.36
C LEU A 126 -0.78 3.50 9.73
N TRP A 127 -0.70 4.64 9.03
CA TRP A 127 0.13 5.79 9.48
C TRP A 127 -0.17 6.22 10.92
N CYS A 128 -1.44 6.15 11.32
CA CYS A 128 -1.88 6.46 12.68
C CYS A 128 -1.31 5.52 13.74
N VAL A 129 -1.17 4.22 13.41
CA VAL A 129 -0.60 3.22 14.32
C VAL A 129 0.89 3.51 14.52
N CYS A 130 1.62 3.86 13.45
CA CYS A 130 3.02 4.28 13.56
C CYS A 130 3.17 5.48 14.52
N GLU A 131 2.33 6.51 14.34
CA GLU A 131 2.37 7.72 15.17
C GLU A 131 1.98 7.43 16.64
N GLN A 132 0.95 6.60 16.89
CA GLN A 132 0.57 6.23 18.25
C GLN A 132 1.65 5.42 18.97
N LEU A 133 2.33 4.51 18.25
CA LEU A 133 3.45 3.72 18.79
C LEU A 133 4.69 4.57 19.05
N ASP A 134 5.02 5.54 18.18
CA ASP A 134 6.09 6.50 18.45
C ASP A 134 5.82 7.26 19.76
N GLY A 135 4.60 7.79 19.92
CA GLY A 135 4.17 8.45 21.16
C GLY A 135 4.26 7.54 22.39
N LEU A 136 3.87 6.27 22.26
CA LEU A 136 3.96 5.27 23.33
C LEU A 136 5.41 5.04 23.76
N TYR A 137 6.31 4.82 22.81
CA TYR A 137 7.72 4.51 23.10
C TYR A 137 8.47 5.72 23.65
N ARG A 138 8.13 6.95 23.22
CA ARG A 138 8.68 8.17 23.83
C ARG A 138 8.14 8.42 25.24
N ARG A 139 6.88 8.06 25.50
CA ARG A 139 6.27 8.23 26.83
C ARG A 139 6.79 7.24 27.86
N PHE A 140 7.06 6.00 27.44
CA PHE A 140 7.45 4.89 28.33
C PHE A 140 8.72 4.16 27.84
N PRO A 141 9.86 4.84 27.67
CA PRO A 141 11.06 4.24 27.07
C PRO A 141 11.57 3.04 27.86
N ASP A 142 11.60 3.11 29.20
CA ASP A 142 12.10 2.02 30.04
C ASP A 142 11.26 0.73 29.91
N ARG A 143 9.95 0.88 29.65
CA ARG A 143 9.05 -0.25 29.47
C ARG A 143 9.23 -0.94 28.12
N PHE A 144 9.49 -0.16 27.06
CA PHE A 144 9.52 -0.67 25.69
C PHE A 144 10.93 -0.84 25.12
N GLY A 145 11.98 -0.69 25.93
CA GLY A 145 13.37 -0.91 25.51
C GLY A 145 13.96 0.28 24.74
N GLY A 146 13.58 1.49 25.11
CA GLY A 146 14.11 2.75 24.60
C GLY A 146 13.15 3.52 23.69
N THR A 147 13.62 4.67 23.21
CA THR A 147 12.89 5.51 22.26
C THR A 147 13.09 5.02 20.82
N PRO A 148 12.22 5.43 19.89
CA PRO A 148 12.49 5.29 18.46
C PRO A 148 13.84 5.96 18.10
N PRO A 149 14.59 5.41 17.12
CA PRO A 149 15.92 5.92 16.76
C PRO A 149 15.82 7.22 15.96
N SER A 150 14.70 7.44 15.27
CA SER A 150 14.40 8.70 14.60
C SER A 150 14.06 9.79 15.63
N SER A 151 14.68 10.96 15.48
CA SER A 151 14.29 12.15 16.24
C SER A 151 12.88 12.65 15.86
N LEU A 152 12.45 12.39 14.63
CA LEU A 152 11.15 12.78 14.08
C LEU A 152 10.11 11.68 14.30
N SER A 153 8.89 12.07 14.68
CA SER A 153 7.75 11.16 14.64
C SER A 153 7.32 10.88 13.19
N PRO A 154 6.56 9.81 12.91
CA PRO A 154 6.01 9.55 11.58
C PRO A 154 5.21 10.72 10.99
N ALA A 155 4.38 11.41 11.80
CA ALA A 155 3.63 12.58 11.34
C ALA A 155 4.55 13.77 11.03
N GLN A 156 5.60 13.98 11.83
CA GLN A 156 6.59 15.02 11.57
C GLN A 156 7.41 14.72 10.32
N GLY A 157 7.87 13.48 10.14
CA GLY A 157 8.59 13.03 8.95
C GLY A 157 7.76 13.22 7.68
N PHE A 158 6.49 12.81 7.71
CA PHE A 158 5.55 13.06 6.61
C PHE A 158 5.42 14.55 6.28
N ALA A 159 5.19 15.40 7.29
CA ALA A 159 5.00 16.84 7.09
C ALA A 159 6.25 17.53 6.52
N GLN A 160 7.44 17.16 7.01
CA GLN A 160 8.70 17.71 6.53
C GLN A 160 9.00 17.26 5.10
N ASP A 161 8.81 15.98 4.79
CA ASP A 161 9.06 15.44 3.45
C ASP A 161 8.09 16.05 2.42
N LEU A 162 6.80 16.18 2.77
CA LEU A 162 5.82 16.84 1.92
C LEU A 162 6.16 18.32 1.68
N ARG A 163 6.54 19.05 2.73
CA ARG A 163 6.94 20.46 2.59
C ARG A 163 8.15 20.60 1.67
N ALA A 164 9.19 19.79 1.88
CA ALA A 164 10.39 19.80 1.05
C ALA A 164 10.04 19.52 -0.42
N HIS A 165 9.17 18.52 -0.65
CA HIS A 165 8.71 18.13 -1.97
C HIS A 165 7.94 19.25 -2.69
N LEU A 166 6.90 19.82 -2.05
CA LEU A 166 6.10 20.88 -2.68
C LEU A 166 6.87 22.19 -2.80
N HIS A 167 7.76 22.51 -1.87
CA HIS A 167 8.63 23.67 -2.02
C HIS A 167 9.57 23.50 -3.22
N ALA A 168 10.14 22.31 -3.42
CA ALA A 168 11.00 22.02 -4.57
C ALA A 168 10.25 22.03 -5.90
N LEU A 169 9.00 21.55 -5.94
CA LEU A 169 8.21 21.45 -7.18
C LEU A 169 7.43 22.72 -7.52
N LEU A 170 6.86 23.37 -6.52
CA LEU A 170 5.83 24.40 -6.67
C LEU A 170 6.20 25.71 -5.95
N GLY A 171 7.21 25.71 -5.07
CA GLY A 171 7.61 26.90 -4.30
C GLY A 171 6.60 27.32 -3.22
N VAL A 172 5.77 26.40 -2.72
CA VAL A 172 4.67 26.69 -1.79
C VAL A 172 4.65 25.76 -0.57
N GLU A 173 3.98 26.21 0.49
CA GLU A 173 3.67 25.38 1.67
C GLU A 173 2.49 24.42 1.40
N PRO A 174 2.48 23.23 2.03
CA PRO A 174 1.44 22.23 1.80
C PRO A 174 0.07 22.63 2.35
N VAL A 175 -0.92 22.58 1.47
CA VAL A 175 -2.35 22.66 1.81
C VAL A 175 -3.04 21.46 1.17
N ILE A 176 -3.61 20.59 2.02
CA ILE A 176 -4.03 19.26 1.60
C ILE A 176 -5.57 19.16 1.56
N HIS A 177 -6.10 18.53 0.51
CA HIS A 177 -7.40 17.87 0.59
C HIS A 177 -7.20 16.35 0.63
N HIS A 178 -7.48 15.75 1.79
CA HIS A 178 -7.41 14.30 1.97
C HIS A 178 -8.83 13.73 1.94
N LEU A 179 -9.17 13.02 0.85
CA LEU A 179 -10.44 12.33 0.65
C LEU A 179 -10.47 11.07 1.52
N LEU A 180 -11.27 11.08 2.59
CA LEU A 180 -11.28 10.03 3.61
C LEU A 180 -12.39 8.99 3.44
N ASP A 181 -13.33 9.18 2.51
CA ASP A 181 -14.50 8.33 2.37
C ASP A 181 -14.11 6.85 2.25
N ASN A 182 -13.04 6.62 1.50
CA ASN A 182 -12.52 5.31 1.19
C ASN A 182 -11.32 4.88 2.06
N ALA A 183 -11.07 5.57 3.18
CA ALA A 183 -10.04 5.16 4.12
C ALA A 183 -10.50 3.94 4.94
N SER A 184 -9.70 2.86 4.93
CA SER A 184 -9.97 1.65 5.73
C SER A 184 -10.16 1.88 7.24
N VAL A 185 -9.55 2.94 7.80
CA VAL A 185 -9.70 3.34 9.21
C VAL A 185 -9.82 4.86 9.29
N GLN A 186 -11.01 5.39 9.00
CA GLN A 186 -11.25 6.84 8.92
C GLN A 186 -10.83 7.59 10.19
N ALA A 187 -11.21 7.13 11.38
CA ALA A 187 -10.83 7.77 12.64
C ALA A 187 -9.31 7.82 12.83
N GLY A 188 -8.61 6.74 12.50
CA GLY A 188 -7.14 6.69 12.52
C GLY A 188 -6.52 7.71 11.57
N MET A 189 -7.04 7.83 10.34
CA MET A 189 -6.56 8.86 9.42
C MET A 189 -6.82 10.26 9.97
N ARG A 190 -8.03 10.58 10.44
CA ARG A 190 -8.32 11.87 11.08
C ARG A 190 -7.34 12.20 12.21
N PHE A 191 -6.99 11.21 13.05
CA PHE A 191 -5.94 11.38 14.05
C PHE A 191 -4.61 11.75 13.40
N PHE A 192 -4.15 11.01 12.40
CA PHE A 192 -2.89 11.31 11.71
C PHE A 192 -2.89 12.71 11.07
N LEU A 193 -4.00 13.15 10.45
CA LEU A 193 -4.14 14.53 9.95
C LEU A 193 -3.89 15.55 11.06
N GLN A 194 -4.55 15.41 12.22
CA GLN A 194 -4.34 16.30 13.37
C GLN A 194 -2.88 16.32 13.85
N ARG A 195 -2.21 15.17 13.84
CA ARG A 195 -0.79 15.07 14.21
C ARG A 195 0.10 15.80 13.22
N THR A 196 -0.14 15.69 11.91
CA THR A 196 0.61 16.45 10.90
C THR A 196 0.31 17.96 10.93
N ARG A 197 -0.91 18.37 11.34
CA ARG A 197 -1.26 19.79 11.54
C ARG A 197 -0.38 20.45 12.61
N ALA A 198 -0.02 19.72 13.67
CA ALA A 198 0.91 20.19 14.69
C ALA A 198 2.33 20.49 14.13
N HIS A 199 2.62 20.03 12.92
CA HIS A 199 3.87 20.26 12.20
C HIS A 199 3.72 21.22 11.00
N GLY A 200 2.63 22.00 10.97
CA GLY A 200 2.43 23.12 10.04
C GLY A 200 1.74 22.77 8.73
N VAL A 201 1.26 21.54 8.56
CA VAL A 201 0.43 21.16 7.39
C VAL A 201 -0.99 21.68 7.58
N LYS A 202 -1.58 22.27 6.53
CA LYS A 202 -2.97 22.73 6.55
C LYS A 202 -3.86 21.77 5.78
N TYR A 203 -5.11 21.64 6.21
CA TYR A 203 -6.10 20.77 5.58
C TYR A 203 -7.41 21.50 5.30
N TYR A 204 -7.94 21.29 4.09
CA TYR A 204 -9.32 21.61 3.78
C TYR A 204 -10.26 20.79 4.67
N GLY A 205 -11.29 21.44 5.22
CA GLY A 205 -12.24 20.85 6.16
C GLY A 205 -11.81 20.89 7.64
N TYR A 206 -10.56 21.28 7.94
CA TYR A 206 -10.07 21.40 9.33
C TYR A 206 -9.53 22.78 9.68
N ASP A 207 -8.81 23.42 8.75
CA ASP A 207 -8.15 24.70 9.00
C ASP A 207 -9.01 25.86 8.52
N LYS A 208 -9.21 26.85 9.41
CA LYS A 208 -10.06 28.01 9.14
C LYS A 208 -9.52 28.79 7.95
N GLY A 209 -10.40 29.12 7.00
CA GLY A 209 -10.06 29.90 5.82
C GLY A 209 -9.41 29.10 4.70
N VAL A 210 -9.18 27.80 4.86
CA VAL A 210 -8.75 26.93 3.76
C VAL A 210 -9.98 26.53 2.93
N THR A 211 -9.92 26.81 1.65
CA THR A 211 -10.92 26.47 0.63
C THR A 211 -10.42 25.33 -0.26
N PRO A 212 -11.30 24.67 -1.04
CA PRO A 212 -10.87 23.62 -1.97
C PRO A 212 -9.84 24.09 -3.00
N GLY A 213 -9.87 25.38 -3.38
CA GLY A 213 -8.96 25.99 -4.35
C GLY A 213 -7.58 26.32 -3.80
N ASP A 214 -7.44 26.41 -2.47
CA ASP A 214 -6.12 26.61 -1.84
C ASP A 214 -5.29 25.33 -1.80
N CYS A 215 -5.92 24.17 -2.04
CA CYS A 215 -5.28 22.87 -1.91
C CYS A 215 -4.32 22.61 -3.08
N ASN A 216 -3.03 22.45 -2.76
CA ASN A 216 -1.97 22.14 -3.72
C ASN A 216 -1.47 20.68 -3.60
N PHE A 217 -2.06 19.90 -2.70
CA PHE A 217 -1.79 18.47 -2.58
C PHE A 217 -3.07 17.67 -2.34
N ILE A 218 -3.37 16.69 -3.19
CA ILE A 218 -4.60 15.91 -3.12
C ILE A 218 -4.28 14.46 -2.81
N ARG A 219 -4.90 13.93 -1.75
CA ARG A 219 -4.71 12.55 -1.30
C ARG A 219 -6.02 11.80 -1.31
N ALA A 220 -6.07 10.69 -2.04
CA ALA A 220 -7.25 9.83 -2.18
C ALA A 220 -6.87 8.37 -1.91
N HIS A 221 -7.76 7.58 -1.32
CA HIS A 221 -7.49 6.19 -0.94
C HIS A 221 -7.65 5.15 -2.06
N ASP A 222 -8.14 5.59 -3.21
CA ASP A 222 -8.36 4.79 -4.42
C ASP A 222 -8.61 5.73 -5.61
N PHE A 223 -8.39 5.21 -6.81
CA PHE A 223 -8.56 5.94 -8.06
C PHE A 223 -10.01 6.37 -8.32
N PRO A 224 -11.04 5.53 -8.14
CA PRO A 224 -12.44 5.95 -8.29
C PRO A 224 -12.83 7.16 -7.42
N SER A 225 -12.46 7.18 -6.14
CA SER A 225 -12.69 8.33 -5.26
C SER A 225 -12.05 9.60 -5.79
N LEU A 226 -10.82 9.50 -6.29
CA LEU A 226 -10.12 10.64 -6.85
C LEU A 226 -10.87 11.23 -8.05
N LEU A 227 -11.43 10.38 -8.91
CA LEU A 227 -12.14 10.83 -10.11
C LEU A 227 -13.52 11.42 -9.82
N ASN A 228 -14.20 10.90 -8.80
CA ASN A 228 -15.58 11.26 -8.48
C ASN A 228 -15.70 12.47 -7.54
N GLU A 229 -14.58 13.03 -7.09
CA GLU A 229 -14.59 14.21 -6.23
C GLU A 229 -14.97 15.48 -7.02
N ASN A 230 -15.75 16.37 -6.39
CA ASN A 230 -16.39 17.50 -7.06
C ASN A 230 -15.40 18.50 -7.70
N PHE A 231 -14.15 18.54 -7.25
CA PHE A 231 -13.13 19.49 -7.70
C PHE A 231 -12.15 18.87 -8.71
N TYR A 232 -12.34 17.62 -9.13
CA TYR A 232 -11.38 16.87 -9.93
C TYR A 232 -10.95 17.64 -11.19
N ARG A 233 -11.91 18.16 -11.96
CA ARG A 233 -11.63 18.84 -13.24
C ARG A 233 -10.72 20.06 -13.07
N GLY A 234 -10.98 20.88 -12.05
CA GLY A 234 -10.17 22.06 -11.75
C GLY A 234 -8.77 21.67 -11.29
N ARG A 235 -8.68 20.68 -10.40
CA ARG A 235 -7.39 20.20 -9.86
C ARG A 235 -6.54 19.50 -10.90
N PHE A 236 -7.16 18.77 -11.82
CA PHE A 236 -6.46 18.17 -12.94
C PHE A 236 -5.87 19.25 -13.85
N ALA A 237 -6.59 20.34 -14.09
CA ALA A 237 -6.04 21.50 -14.81
C ALA A 237 -4.88 22.17 -14.06
N SER A 238 -4.98 22.38 -12.75
CA SER A 238 -3.88 22.90 -11.91
C SER A 238 -2.67 21.97 -11.87
N TRP A 239 -2.89 20.65 -11.83
CA TRP A 239 -1.83 19.63 -11.91
C TRP A 239 -1.08 19.73 -13.24
N MET A 240 -1.80 19.93 -14.33
CA MET A 240 -1.25 20.09 -15.67
C MET A 240 -0.37 21.34 -15.82
N VAL A 241 -0.67 22.43 -15.12
CA VAL A 241 0.14 23.66 -15.12
C VAL A 241 1.15 23.74 -13.96
N LYS A 242 1.37 22.63 -13.23
CA LYS A 242 2.33 22.53 -12.12
C LYS A 242 2.03 23.50 -10.96
N GLU A 243 0.76 23.59 -10.58
CA GLU A 243 0.31 24.31 -9.38
C GLU A 243 -0.18 23.37 -8.26
N LEU A 244 -0.34 22.09 -8.57
CA LEU A 244 -0.89 21.08 -7.68
C LEU A 244 -0.19 19.75 -7.89
N GLU A 245 -0.07 18.95 -6.83
CA GLU A 245 0.41 17.57 -6.88
C GLU A 245 -0.62 16.56 -6.36
N TYR A 246 -0.60 15.35 -6.93
CA TYR A 246 -1.43 14.25 -6.47
C TYR A 246 -0.58 13.24 -5.68
N ASP A 247 -1.12 12.76 -4.57
CA ASP A 247 -0.50 11.67 -3.82
C ASP A 247 -0.61 10.34 -4.60
N LEU A 248 -1.85 9.92 -4.88
CA LEU A 248 -2.18 8.90 -5.86
C LEU A 248 -2.42 9.62 -7.20
N PRO A 249 -1.62 9.37 -8.25
CA PRO A 249 -1.76 10.09 -9.51
C PRO A 249 -3.13 9.80 -10.15
N PRO A 250 -3.61 10.65 -11.11
CA PRO A 250 -4.89 10.49 -11.77
C PRO A 250 -4.90 9.35 -12.82
N SER A 251 -4.36 8.18 -12.44
CA SER A 251 -4.27 6.95 -13.22
C SER A 251 -4.34 5.73 -12.31
N VAL A 252 -5.05 4.69 -12.74
CA VAL A 252 -5.22 3.45 -11.97
C VAL A 252 -3.94 2.59 -11.86
N VAL A 253 -2.89 2.91 -12.63
CA VAL A 253 -1.69 2.08 -12.80
C VAL A 253 -0.99 1.68 -11.49
N PHE A 254 -1.13 2.45 -10.40
CA PHE A 254 -0.56 2.12 -9.08
C PHE A 254 -1.60 1.88 -7.98
N ASP A 255 -2.86 1.67 -8.36
CA ASP A 255 -3.97 1.35 -7.45
C ASP A 255 -4.35 -0.16 -7.48
N GLU A 256 -3.68 -0.94 -8.33
CA GLU A 256 -3.99 -2.36 -8.57
C GLU A 256 -2.81 -3.30 -8.31
N LYS A 257 -3.08 -4.61 -8.32
CA LYS A 257 -2.05 -5.65 -8.12
C LYS A 257 -1.44 -6.17 -9.43
N VAL A 258 -2.11 -5.94 -10.57
CA VAL A 258 -1.61 -6.31 -11.90
C VAL A 258 -0.19 -5.83 -12.19
N PRO A 259 0.22 -4.60 -11.84
CA PRO A 259 1.60 -4.14 -12.06
C PRO A 259 2.68 -5.07 -11.49
N LEU A 260 2.38 -5.83 -10.43
CA LEU A 260 3.33 -6.77 -9.82
C LEU A 260 3.64 -7.98 -10.71
N VAL A 261 2.85 -8.24 -11.75
CA VAL A 261 3.07 -9.31 -12.74
C VAL A 261 4.14 -8.92 -13.77
N LEU A 262 4.22 -7.64 -14.13
CA LEU A 262 5.05 -7.15 -15.24
C LEU A 262 6.55 -7.46 -15.11
N PRO A 263 7.17 -7.43 -13.91
CA PRO A 263 8.57 -7.82 -13.75
C PRO A 263 8.87 -9.28 -14.12
N PHE A 264 7.85 -10.15 -14.14
CA PHE A 264 8.02 -11.59 -14.35
C PHE A 264 7.42 -12.09 -15.66
N TRP A 265 6.48 -11.32 -16.24
CA TRP A 265 5.80 -11.71 -17.46
C TRP A 265 6.74 -11.75 -18.66
N GLU A 266 6.65 -12.79 -19.49
CA GLU A 266 7.53 -13.01 -20.65
C GLU A 266 7.65 -11.80 -21.59
N LYS A 267 6.58 -11.00 -21.71
CA LYS A 267 6.51 -9.83 -22.60
C LYS A 267 7.24 -8.61 -22.07
N THR A 268 7.38 -8.50 -20.75
CA THR A 268 7.87 -7.28 -20.10
C THR A 268 9.10 -7.52 -19.22
N ARG A 269 9.39 -8.77 -18.83
CA ARG A 269 10.50 -9.16 -17.95
C ARG A 269 11.84 -8.55 -18.35
N ALA A 270 12.17 -8.54 -19.64
CA ALA A 270 13.44 -8.01 -20.14
C ALA A 270 13.64 -6.51 -19.91
N GLN A 271 12.56 -5.76 -19.61
CA GLN A 271 12.58 -4.33 -19.33
C GLN A 271 12.87 -4.03 -17.86
N TYR A 272 12.77 -5.03 -16.98
CA TYR A 272 13.00 -4.89 -15.54
C TYR A 272 14.37 -5.46 -15.16
N PRO A 273 15.29 -4.64 -14.63
CA PRO A 273 16.57 -5.11 -14.09
C PRO A 273 16.36 -6.16 -12.98
N ASP A 274 17.29 -7.09 -12.85
CA ASP A 274 17.24 -8.17 -11.86
C ASP A 274 17.07 -7.63 -10.44
N ALA A 275 17.80 -6.55 -10.10
CA ALA A 275 17.65 -5.88 -8.81
C ALA A 275 16.21 -5.38 -8.53
N VAL A 276 15.46 -4.98 -9.56
CA VAL A 276 14.04 -4.62 -9.42
C VAL A 276 13.16 -5.86 -9.32
N ARG A 277 13.44 -6.91 -10.09
CA ARG A 277 12.68 -8.17 -10.02
C ARG A 277 12.86 -8.84 -8.65
N ASP A 278 14.05 -8.76 -8.08
CA ASP A 278 14.42 -9.44 -6.84
C ASP A 278 13.75 -8.87 -5.60
N ILE A 279 13.24 -7.63 -5.62
CA ILE A 279 12.49 -7.09 -4.46
C ILE A 279 11.07 -7.63 -4.38
N PHE A 280 10.56 -8.32 -5.41
CA PHE A 280 9.21 -8.88 -5.42
C PHE A 280 9.24 -10.42 -5.35
N PRO A 281 8.25 -11.05 -4.71
CA PRO A 281 7.95 -12.46 -4.95
C PRO A 281 7.56 -12.68 -6.42
N TYR A 282 7.94 -13.83 -7.00
CA TYR A 282 7.47 -14.22 -8.33
C TYR A 282 5.94 -14.12 -8.40
N THR A 283 5.44 -13.40 -9.40
CA THR A 283 4.02 -13.11 -9.56
C THR A 283 3.62 -13.32 -11.01
N THR A 284 2.52 -14.04 -11.24
CA THR A 284 2.03 -14.39 -12.59
C THR A 284 0.54 -14.10 -12.71
N LEU A 285 0.06 -13.82 -13.92
CA LEU A 285 -1.36 -13.71 -14.23
C LEU A 285 -1.97 -15.11 -14.31
N VAL A 286 -3.10 -15.34 -13.66
CA VAL A 286 -3.85 -16.59 -13.80
C VAL A 286 -4.72 -16.49 -15.06
N THR A 287 -4.41 -17.30 -16.07
CA THR A 287 -5.14 -17.38 -17.34
C THR A 287 -5.96 -18.68 -17.43
N PRO A 288 -7.02 -18.72 -18.27
CA PRO A 288 -7.84 -19.93 -18.45
C PRO A 288 -7.10 -21.11 -19.09
N ASP A 289 -6.08 -20.82 -19.90
CA ASP A 289 -5.29 -21.81 -20.63
C ASP A 289 -4.14 -22.36 -19.77
N ARG A 290 -2.99 -21.67 -19.74
CA ARG A 290 -1.81 -22.04 -18.97
C ARG A 290 -1.04 -20.81 -18.51
N PHE A 291 -0.70 -20.76 -17.23
CA PHE A 291 0.17 -19.75 -16.65
C PHE A 291 1.48 -20.38 -16.16
N GLN A 292 2.53 -19.57 -16.05
CA GLN A 292 3.86 -20.01 -15.67
C GLN A 292 4.05 -19.94 -14.15
N LEU A 293 4.65 -20.96 -13.55
CA LEU A 293 5.12 -20.95 -12.15
C LEU A 293 6.57 -20.48 -12.06
N GLU A 294 7.05 -20.28 -10.83
CA GLU A 294 8.41 -19.77 -10.55
C GLU A 294 9.52 -20.67 -11.11
N ASP A 295 9.30 -21.99 -11.14
CA ASP A 295 10.22 -22.99 -11.69
C ASP A 295 10.22 -23.05 -13.23
N GLY A 296 9.38 -22.25 -13.88
CA GLY A 296 9.23 -22.19 -15.32
C GLY A 296 8.17 -23.13 -15.90
N SER A 297 7.58 -24.03 -15.10
CA SER A 297 6.51 -24.93 -15.54
C SER A 297 5.27 -24.15 -15.97
N ARG A 298 4.56 -24.64 -17.00
CA ARG A 298 3.30 -24.05 -17.50
C ARG A 298 2.13 -24.96 -17.18
N VAL A 299 1.25 -24.50 -16.29
CA VAL A 299 0.15 -25.31 -15.75
C VAL A 299 -1.20 -24.65 -16.03
N THR A 300 -2.24 -25.46 -16.18
CA THR A 300 -3.63 -25.00 -16.10
C THR A 300 -4.02 -24.74 -14.64
N LEU A 301 -5.14 -24.06 -14.41
CA LEU A 301 -5.66 -23.83 -13.07
C LEU A 301 -6.01 -25.15 -12.34
N GLU A 302 -6.55 -26.11 -13.08
CA GLU A 302 -6.85 -27.45 -12.55
C GLU A 302 -5.57 -28.23 -12.20
N GLU A 303 -4.57 -28.21 -13.08
CA GLU A 303 -3.26 -28.83 -12.83
C GLU A 303 -2.61 -28.23 -11.57
N PHE A 304 -2.64 -26.91 -11.41
CA PHE A 304 -2.11 -26.21 -10.23
C PHE A 304 -2.80 -26.66 -8.93
N PHE A 305 -4.13 -26.76 -8.92
CA PHE A 305 -4.85 -27.16 -7.71
C PHE A 305 -4.72 -28.65 -7.38
N ARG A 306 -4.32 -29.49 -8.33
CA ARG A 306 -3.98 -30.90 -8.09
C ARG A 306 -2.59 -31.11 -7.49
N LEU A 307 -1.73 -30.09 -7.50
CA LEU A 307 -0.42 -30.17 -6.86
C LEU A 307 -0.52 -30.46 -5.35
N PRO A 308 0.44 -31.17 -4.76
CA PRO A 308 0.53 -31.33 -3.31
C PRO A 308 0.49 -30.00 -2.56
N ARG A 309 -0.08 -29.98 -1.35
CA ARG A 309 -0.17 -28.76 -0.51
C ARG A 309 1.18 -28.05 -0.31
N GLY A 310 2.28 -28.82 -0.20
CA GLY A 310 3.64 -28.30 -0.06
C GLY A 310 4.15 -27.53 -1.29
N GLU A 311 3.59 -27.80 -2.47
CA GLU A 311 3.97 -27.16 -3.73
C GLU A 311 3.08 -25.95 -4.06
N ARG A 312 1.88 -25.89 -3.46
CA ARG A 312 0.92 -24.77 -3.61
C ARG A 312 1.19 -23.60 -2.65
N GLN A 313 2.45 -23.32 -2.33
CA GLN A 313 2.85 -22.20 -1.47
C GLN A 313 2.79 -20.87 -2.23
N TYR A 314 1.58 -20.48 -2.61
CA TYR A 314 1.25 -19.28 -3.35
C TYR A 314 0.04 -18.58 -2.73
N PHE A 315 -0.05 -17.29 -2.95
CA PHE A 315 -1.23 -16.48 -2.69
C PHE A 315 -1.95 -16.19 -3.99
N LEU A 316 -3.21 -16.60 -4.06
CA LEU A 316 -4.13 -16.22 -5.12
C LEU A 316 -4.80 -14.90 -4.73
N LYS A 317 -4.61 -13.85 -5.53
CA LYS A 317 -5.10 -12.50 -5.24
C LYS A 317 -5.93 -11.99 -6.39
N TYR A 318 -7.13 -11.49 -6.11
CA TYR A 318 -7.90 -10.73 -7.08
C TYR A 318 -7.16 -9.43 -7.39
N ALA A 319 -7.09 -9.08 -8.66
CA ALA A 319 -6.20 -8.05 -9.17
C ALA A 319 -6.90 -6.93 -9.94
N GLY A 320 -8.23 -7.00 -10.12
CA GLY A 320 -8.98 -5.90 -10.72
C GLY A 320 -9.24 -4.73 -9.78
N SER A 321 -10.19 -3.86 -10.14
CA SER A 321 -10.45 -2.58 -9.46
C SER A 321 -11.68 -2.58 -8.55
N ASP A 322 -12.42 -3.69 -8.44
CA ASP A 322 -13.61 -3.77 -7.57
C ASP A 322 -13.23 -3.61 -6.09
N ILE A 323 -13.52 -2.41 -5.56
CA ILE A 323 -13.28 -2.03 -4.17
C ILE A 323 -13.97 -2.97 -3.17
N SER A 324 -15.14 -3.53 -3.52
CA SER A 324 -15.89 -4.42 -2.64
C SER A 324 -15.15 -5.75 -2.36
N ARG A 325 -14.30 -6.16 -3.31
CA ARG A 325 -13.48 -7.39 -3.27
C ARG A 325 -12.04 -7.13 -2.84
N ASN A 326 -11.46 -6.02 -3.28
CA ASN A 326 -10.08 -5.66 -2.97
C ASN A 326 -9.86 -5.28 -1.51
N TRP A 327 -10.85 -4.65 -0.89
CA TRP A 327 -10.67 -4.11 0.45
C TRP A 327 -10.87 -5.12 1.56
N GLY A 328 -10.23 -4.83 2.70
CA GLY A 328 -10.30 -5.68 3.87
C GLY A 328 -9.69 -7.06 3.64
N SER A 329 -8.86 -7.22 2.59
CA SER A 329 -8.22 -8.48 2.31
C SER A 329 -9.24 -9.61 2.01
N LYS A 330 -10.40 -9.31 1.44
CA LYS A 330 -11.44 -10.33 1.19
C LYS A 330 -11.04 -11.33 0.09
N ALA A 331 -10.56 -10.84 -1.05
CA ALA A 331 -10.22 -11.67 -2.20
C ALA A 331 -8.71 -12.02 -2.30
N VAL A 332 -8.12 -12.48 -1.19
CA VAL A 332 -6.72 -12.97 -1.15
C VAL A 332 -6.64 -14.25 -0.33
N TYR A 333 -6.27 -15.35 -0.98
CA TYR A 333 -6.29 -16.71 -0.46
C TYR A 333 -4.91 -17.35 -0.48
N SER A 334 -4.58 -18.14 0.55
CA SER A 334 -3.42 -19.03 0.50
C SER A 334 -3.83 -20.31 -0.23
N ALA A 335 -3.22 -20.60 -1.38
CA ALA A 335 -3.54 -21.79 -2.18
C ALA A 335 -3.27 -23.10 -1.41
N ALA A 336 -2.29 -23.10 -0.51
CA ALA A 336 -2.00 -24.22 0.37
C ALA A 336 -3.12 -24.52 1.38
N ALA A 337 -3.88 -23.50 1.78
CA ALA A 337 -4.93 -23.58 2.81
C ALA A 337 -6.35 -23.81 2.23
N LEU A 338 -6.51 -23.81 0.90
CA LEU A 338 -7.82 -23.99 0.28
C LEU A 338 -8.34 -25.43 0.44
N THR A 339 -9.62 -25.54 0.78
CA THR A 339 -10.37 -26.81 0.77
C THR A 339 -10.85 -27.13 -0.65
N ARG A 340 -11.27 -28.38 -0.90
CA ARG A 340 -11.75 -28.79 -2.24
C ARG A 340 -12.97 -27.98 -2.71
N GLY A 341 -13.96 -27.78 -1.84
CA GLY A 341 -15.13 -26.96 -2.19
C GLY A 341 -14.79 -25.50 -2.52
N MET A 342 -13.82 -24.91 -1.81
CA MET A 342 -13.34 -23.56 -2.12
C MET A 342 -12.57 -23.50 -3.43
N ILE A 343 -11.81 -24.55 -3.77
CA ILE A 343 -11.10 -24.66 -5.05
C ILE A 343 -12.09 -24.66 -6.20
N ASP A 344 -13.12 -25.51 -6.13
CA ASP A 344 -14.12 -25.61 -7.20
C ASP A 344 -14.84 -24.27 -7.41
N GLN A 345 -15.22 -23.59 -6.32
CA GLN A 345 -15.83 -22.26 -6.37
C GLN A 345 -14.89 -21.21 -6.98
N LEU A 346 -13.64 -21.13 -6.49
CA LEU A 346 -12.66 -20.13 -6.97
C LEU A 346 -12.28 -20.38 -8.43
N GLN A 347 -12.18 -21.65 -8.85
CA GLN A 347 -11.90 -22.00 -10.23
C GLN A 347 -13.01 -21.50 -11.16
N ALA A 348 -14.27 -21.73 -10.81
CA ALA A 348 -15.40 -21.20 -11.56
C ALA A 348 -15.38 -19.65 -11.60
N GLU A 349 -15.15 -19.00 -10.45
CA GLU A 349 -15.08 -17.54 -10.33
C GLU A 349 -13.94 -16.93 -11.16
N ILE A 350 -12.76 -17.56 -11.17
CA ILE A 350 -11.62 -17.09 -11.96
C ILE A 350 -11.90 -17.21 -13.46
N LEU A 351 -12.42 -18.35 -13.91
CA LEU A 351 -12.66 -18.60 -15.33
C LEU A 351 -13.78 -17.70 -15.88
N ASP A 352 -14.87 -17.57 -15.15
CA ASP A 352 -15.98 -16.67 -15.49
C ASP A 352 -15.55 -15.19 -15.42
N GLY A 353 -14.79 -14.83 -14.38
CA GLY A 353 -14.24 -13.50 -14.21
C GLY A 353 -13.29 -13.09 -15.34
N PHE A 354 -12.42 -13.99 -15.80
CA PHE A 354 -11.45 -13.69 -16.84
C PHE A 354 -12.13 -13.20 -18.14
N ALA A 355 -13.25 -13.83 -18.53
CA ALA A 355 -14.03 -13.42 -19.69
C ALA A 355 -14.63 -12.00 -19.58
N ARG A 356 -14.77 -11.49 -18.35
CA ARG A 356 -15.26 -10.14 -18.02
C ARG A 356 -14.12 -9.17 -17.66
N ASN A 357 -12.87 -9.49 -18.00
CA ASN A 357 -11.67 -8.74 -17.61
C ASN A 357 -11.43 -8.66 -16.09
N GLN A 358 -11.94 -9.63 -15.32
CA GLN A 358 -11.73 -9.70 -13.88
C GLN A 358 -10.56 -10.62 -13.57
N TYR A 359 -9.39 -10.02 -13.40
CA TYR A 359 -8.15 -10.77 -13.35
C TYR A 359 -7.75 -11.21 -11.93
N TRP A 360 -7.04 -12.33 -11.89
CA TRP A 360 -6.42 -12.86 -10.69
C TRP A 360 -4.93 -13.05 -10.93
N ILE A 361 -4.13 -12.82 -9.90
CA ILE A 361 -2.70 -13.09 -9.91
C ILE A 361 -2.37 -14.19 -8.91
N LEU A 362 -1.33 -14.94 -9.23
CA LEU A 362 -0.74 -15.93 -8.35
C LEU A 362 0.65 -15.43 -7.96
N GLN A 363 0.88 -15.22 -6.66
CA GLN A 363 2.14 -14.70 -6.12
C GLN A 363 2.78 -15.74 -5.22
N LYS A 364 4.07 -16.00 -5.38
CA LYS A 364 4.83 -16.93 -4.54
C LYS A 364 4.72 -16.53 -3.07
N GLY A 365 4.39 -17.49 -2.23
CA GLY A 365 4.31 -17.31 -0.79
C GLY A 365 5.69 -17.32 -0.15
N TYR A 366 5.95 -16.30 0.66
CA TYR A 366 7.04 -16.26 1.61
C TYR A 366 6.42 -16.07 2.99
N SER A 367 6.99 -16.71 4.01
CA SER A 367 6.53 -16.55 5.38
C SER A 367 7.69 -16.67 6.34
N ARG A 368 7.69 -15.81 7.34
CA ARG A 368 8.60 -15.89 8.48
C ARG A 368 7.74 -15.92 9.74
N LYS A 369 7.88 -16.97 10.53
CA LYS A 369 7.25 -17.08 11.84
C LYS A 369 8.22 -16.65 12.92
N GLU A 370 7.69 -16.01 13.94
CA GLU A 370 8.46 -15.51 15.06
C GLU A 370 7.63 -15.57 16.34
N THR A 371 8.30 -15.88 17.44
CA THR A 371 7.73 -15.72 18.76
C THR A 371 7.74 -14.23 19.13
N VAL A 372 6.58 -13.71 19.50
CA VAL A 372 6.40 -12.31 19.89
C VAL A 372 5.64 -12.22 21.21
N THR A 373 6.15 -11.38 22.10
CA THR A 373 5.44 -10.99 23.32
C THR A 373 4.64 -9.72 23.06
N TYR A 374 3.37 -9.70 23.45
CA TYR A 374 2.45 -8.58 23.26
C TYR A 374 1.65 -8.28 24.52
N LEU A 375 1.04 -7.10 24.58
CA LEU A 375 0.19 -6.70 25.70
C LEU A 375 -1.28 -6.83 25.32
N GLU A 376 -2.10 -7.42 26.20
CA GLU A 376 -3.55 -7.37 26.11
C GLU A 376 -4.15 -6.19 26.88
N ARG A 377 -5.46 -5.96 26.68
CA ARG A 377 -6.18 -4.84 27.30
C ARG A 377 -6.25 -4.93 28.82
N ASP A 378 -6.15 -6.15 29.37
CA ASP A 378 -5.99 -6.41 30.80
C ASP A 378 -4.63 -5.92 31.35
N GLY A 379 -3.68 -5.60 30.47
CA GLY A 379 -2.32 -5.17 30.79
C GLY A 379 -1.32 -6.31 30.88
N GLU A 380 -1.77 -7.56 30.74
CA GLU A 380 -0.94 -8.75 30.83
C GLU A 380 -0.12 -8.97 29.56
N ALA A 381 1.08 -9.49 29.73
CA ALA A 381 1.94 -9.88 28.64
C ALA A 381 1.64 -11.33 28.21
N ARG A 382 1.47 -11.55 26.92
CA ARG A 382 1.25 -12.87 26.33
C ARG A 382 2.25 -13.14 25.23
N GLU A 383 2.56 -14.40 25.02
CA GLU A 383 3.50 -14.84 23.99
C GLU A 383 2.79 -15.71 22.96
N VAL A 384 3.13 -15.53 21.69
CA VAL A 384 2.57 -16.32 20.59
C VAL A 384 3.56 -16.46 19.45
N GLU A 385 3.58 -17.63 18.80
CA GLU A 385 4.23 -17.80 17.50
C GLU A 385 3.31 -17.24 16.40
N ALA A 386 3.81 -16.26 15.64
CA ALA A 386 3.03 -15.53 14.67
C ALA A 386 3.79 -15.29 13.36
N THR A 387 3.05 -15.21 12.25
CA THR A 387 3.60 -14.80 10.96
C THR A 387 3.91 -13.31 10.99
N ALA A 388 5.12 -12.94 10.57
CA ALA A 388 5.56 -11.55 10.48
C ALA A 388 5.22 -10.93 9.12
N LYS A 389 4.99 -9.62 9.14
CA LYS A 389 4.94 -8.73 7.98
C LYS A 389 5.58 -7.40 8.36
N PHE A 390 6.28 -6.78 7.44
CA PHE A 390 7.02 -5.55 7.68
C PHE A 390 6.55 -4.49 6.68
N SER A 391 5.92 -3.44 7.17
CA SER A 391 5.39 -2.38 6.32
C SER A 391 6.32 -1.17 6.32
N GLY A 392 6.93 -0.88 5.17
CA GLY A 392 7.77 0.30 4.96
C GLY A 392 6.93 1.48 4.49
N PHE A 393 7.03 2.62 5.15
CA PHE A 393 6.32 3.85 4.81
C PHE A 393 7.28 4.82 4.14
N TYR A 394 6.96 5.25 2.93
CA TYR A 394 7.82 6.06 2.08
C TYR A 394 7.17 7.39 1.73
N GLY A 395 7.99 8.41 1.61
CA GLY A 395 7.67 9.67 0.94
C GLY A 395 8.75 10.03 -0.09
N PRO A 396 8.68 11.23 -0.69
CA PRO A 396 9.60 11.68 -1.73
C PRO A 396 11.09 11.54 -1.41
N SER A 397 11.48 11.73 -0.16
CA SER A 397 12.88 11.62 0.27
C SER A 397 13.28 10.21 0.70
N GLY A 398 12.34 9.26 0.74
CA GLY A 398 12.59 7.86 1.07
C GLY A 398 11.83 7.37 2.31
N LEU A 399 12.46 6.45 3.04
CA LEU A 399 11.84 5.75 4.17
C LEU A 399 11.57 6.69 5.36
N ILE A 400 10.33 6.71 5.83
CA ILE A 400 9.88 7.45 7.01
C ILE A 400 9.74 6.54 8.24
N ALA A 401 9.15 5.34 8.08
CA ALA A 401 8.88 4.44 9.19
C ALA A 401 8.82 2.98 8.74
N ILE A 402 9.06 2.06 9.68
CA ILE A 402 8.82 0.62 9.50
C ILE A 402 7.88 0.14 10.61
N LEU A 403 6.71 -0.36 10.22
CA LEU A 403 5.77 -1.01 11.12
C LEU A 403 5.93 -2.52 10.99
N ASN A 404 6.31 -3.18 12.09
CA ASN A 404 6.27 -4.64 12.17
C ASN A 404 4.87 -5.06 12.60
N MET A 405 4.35 -6.09 11.95
CA MET A 405 3.05 -6.66 12.22
C MET A 405 3.17 -8.17 12.38
N HIS A 406 2.53 -8.72 13.40
CA HIS A 406 2.51 -10.16 13.66
C HIS A 406 1.07 -10.63 13.85
N ARG A 407 0.75 -11.80 13.30
CA ARG A 407 -0.55 -12.44 13.52
C ARG A 407 -0.41 -13.96 13.55
N PRO A 408 -1.10 -14.68 14.46
CA PRO A 408 -1.13 -16.15 14.48
C PRO A 408 -2.04 -16.70 13.35
N PHE A 409 -1.78 -16.25 12.13
CA PHE A 409 -2.49 -16.59 10.91
C PHE A 409 -1.54 -16.43 9.72
N TYR A 410 -1.76 -17.17 8.63
CA TYR A 410 -0.89 -17.10 7.44
C TYR A 410 -0.94 -15.73 6.72
N LYS A 411 -1.94 -14.91 7.04
CA LYS A 411 -2.19 -13.61 6.42
C LYS A 411 -2.22 -12.50 7.45
N VAL A 412 -1.31 -11.54 7.28
CA VAL A 412 -1.09 -10.42 8.20
C VAL A 412 -1.65 -9.11 7.62
N HIS A 413 -2.64 -8.53 8.28
CA HIS A 413 -3.25 -7.23 7.96
C HIS A 413 -3.64 -6.52 9.25
N GLY A 414 -4.08 -5.26 9.20
CA GLY A 414 -4.54 -4.54 10.39
C GLY A 414 -5.84 -5.15 10.92
N SER A 415 -5.82 -5.65 12.16
CA SER A 415 -6.99 -6.22 12.86
C SER A 415 -6.80 -6.13 14.37
N GLU A 416 -7.86 -6.34 15.14
CA GLU A 416 -7.83 -6.37 16.62
C GLU A 416 -6.86 -7.40 17.21
N ARG A 417 -6.53 -8.45 16.43
CA ARG A 417 -5.60 -9.52 16.84
C ARG A 417 -4.20 -9.34 16.27
N THR A 418 -3.95 -8.24 15.59
CA THR A 418 -2.65 -7.97 14.98
C THR A 418 -1.77 -7.32 16.02
N ILE A 419 -0.62 -7.94 16.26
CA ILE A 419 0.41 -7.41 17.14
C ILE A 419 1.27 -6.45 16.32
N VAL A 420 1.54 -5.27 16.85
CA VAL A 420 2.24 -4.20 16.14
C VAL A 420 3.39 -3.60 16.96
N SER A 421 4.48 -3.27 16.27
CA SER A 421 5.60 -2.54 16.85
C SER A 421 6.30 -1.67 15.83
N LEU A 422 6.75 -0.49 16.23
CA LEU A 422 7.56 0.42 15.39
C LEU A 422 9.05 0.07 15.50
N SER A 423 9.79 0.13 14.39
CA SER A 423 11.26 -0.11 14.39
C SER A 423 12.07 1.15 14.64
#